data_AF-A0A952KRN1-F1
#
_entry.id   AF-A0A952KRN1-F1
#
_cell.length_a   1.000
_cell.length_b   1.000
_cell.length_c   1.000
_cell.angle_alpha   90.00
_cell.angle_beta   90.00
_cell.angle_gamma   90.00
#
_symmetry.space_group_name_H-M   'P 1'
#
loop_
_entity.id
_entity.type
_entity.pdbx_description
1 polymer ?
#
loop_
_entity_poly.entity_id
_entity_poly.type
_entity_poly.pdbx_seq_one_letter_code
_entity_poly.pdbx_strand_id
1 'polypeptide(L)'
;MKGFAMSFLDHFAHPHLPNLALIGQVSPVIQIHLLTALAAFVIATIQIVGPKGTGLHRTLGWMWVILMFTVAGSSLFIHLINPHGFGGFSFIHILSGLTLVALPLMVYAARRHDVKTHRKIATNLYVGALIIAGVFTFMPGRLMWQMFFG
;
A
#
# COMPACT_ATOMS: atom_id res chain seq x y z
N MET A 1 -14.36 13.23 32.71
CA MET A 1 -13.72 13.37 31.37
C MET A 1 -13.37 12.04 30.70
N LYS A 2 -13.00 10.96 31.40
CA LYS A 2 -12.72 9.64 30.78
C LYS A 2 -13.95 8.95 30.12
N GLY A 3 -15.16 9.23 30.60
CA GLY A 3 -16.39 8.62 30.06
C GLY A 3 -16.89 9.21 28.72
N PHE A 4 -16.63 10.50 28.46
CA PHE A 4 -17.08 11.16 27.22
C PHE A 4 -16.25 10.73 26.00
N ALA A 5 -14.94 10.55 26.19
CA ALA A 5 -14.03 10.12 25.12
C ALA A 5 -14.26 8.65 24.69
N MET A 6 -14.59 7.74 25.63
CA MET A 6 -15.00 6.38 25.27
C MET A 6 -16.33 6.39 24.53
N SER A 7 -17.35 7.10 25.05
CA SER A 7 -18.67 7.21 24.41
C SER A 7 -18.66 7.77 22.99
N PHE A 8 -17.72 8.65 22.64
CA PHE A 8 -17.60 9.18 21.27
C PHE A 8 -16.98 8.15 20.32
N LEU A 9 -15.91 7.47 20.72
CA LEU A 9 -15.25 6.44 19.88
C LEU A 9 -16.15 5.21 19.68
N ASP A 10 -16.90 4.84 20.72
CA ASP A 10 -17.88 3.75 20.68
C ASP A 10 -19.05 4.03 19.72
N HIS A 11 -19.22 5.26 19.21
CA HIS A 11 -20.28 5.57 18.24
C HIS A 11 -19.82 5.50 16.78
N PHE A 12 -18.50 5.49 16.54
CA PHE A 12 -17.91 5.55 15.19
C PHE A 12 -17.04 4.35 14.85
N ALA A 13 -16.54 3.61 15.83
CA ALA A 13 -15.66 2.46 15.64
C ALA A 13 -16.03 1.32 16.59
N HIS A 14 -16.47 0.19 16.02
CA HIS A 14 -16.75 -1.03 16.76
C HIS A 14 -15.77 -2.12 16.34
N PRO A 15 -14.66 -2.35 17.08
CA PRO A 15 -13.71 -3.39 16.72
C PRO A 15 -14.39 -4.76 16.67
N HIS A 16 -14.33 -5.41 15.52
CA HIS A 16 -14.88 -6.74 15.28
C HIS A 16 -13.89 -7.59 14.46
N LEU A 17 -14.17 -8.89 14.32
CA LEU A 17 -13.38 -9.72 13.40
C LEU A 17 -13.49 -9.18 11.97
N PRO A 18 -12.41 -9.23 11.16
CA PRO A 18 -12.44 -8.64 9.84
C PRO A 18 -13.57 -9.21 8.96
N ASN A 19 -14.46 -8.34 8.48
CA ASN A 19 -15.52 -8.75 7.55
C ASN A 19 -14.94 -8.91 6.12
N LEU A 20 -14.41 -10.10 5.85
CA LEU A 20 -13.78 -10.41 4.55
C LEU A 20 -14.77 -10.40 3.37
N ALA A 21 -16.07 -10.51 3.62
CA ALA A 21 -17.09 -10.47 2.57
C ALA A 21 -17.09 -9.13 1.80
N LEU A 22 -16.66 -8.04 2.43
CA LEU A 22 -16.55 -6.73 1.81
C LEU A 22 -15.55 -6.70 0.64
N ILE A 23 -14.53 -7.56 0.64
CA ILE A 23 -13.57 -7.65 -0.47
C ILE A 23 -14.30 -8.11 -1.74
N GLY A 24 -15.27 -9.02 -1.63
CA GLY A 24 -16.06 -9.50 -2.77
C GLY A 24 -17.06 -8.47 -3.31
N GLN A 25 -17.32 -7.40 -2.56
CA GLN A 25 -18.33 -6.38 -2.91
C GLN A 25 -17.72 -5.14 -3.60
N VAL A 26 -16.40 -4.95 -3.49
CA VAL A 26 -15.71 -3.84 -4.15
C VAL A 26 -15.31 -4.19 -5.58
N SER A 27 -15.02 -3.17 -6.39
CA SER A 27 -14.66 -3.38 -7.79
C SER A 27 -13.41 -4.26 -7.96
N PRO A 28 -13.28 -5.00 -9.08
CA PRO A 28 -12.12 -5.85 -9.34
C PRO A 28 -10.78 -5.11 -9.25
N VAL A 29 -10.73 -3.83 -9.65
CA VAL A 29 -9.54 -2.98 -9.53
C VAL A 29 -9.09 -2.83 -8.08
N ILE A 30 -10.03 -2.61 -7.15
CA ILE A 30 -9.73 -2.47 -5.71
C ILE A 30 -9.27 -3.82 -5.16
N GLN A 31 -9.87 -4.93 -5.57
CA GLN A 31 -9.46 -6.28 -5.15
C GLN A 31 -8.02 -6.57 -5.58
N ILE A 32 -7.70 -6.32 -6.86
CA ILE A 32 -6.33 -6.48 -7.40
C ILE A 32 -5.35 -5.61 -6.64
N HIS A 33 -5.67 -4.34 -6.42
CA HIS A 33 -4.84 -3.41 -5.67
C HIS A 33 -4.56 -3.92 -4.25
N LEU A 34 -5.61 -4.29 -3.51
CA LEU A 34 -5.51 -4.78 -2.13
C LEU A 34 -4.65 -6.05 -2.04
N LEU A 35 -4.95 -7.06 -2.86
CA LEU A 35 -4.26 -8.35 -2.81
C LEU A 35 -2.78 -8.21 -3.18
N THR A 36 -2.48 -7.43 -4.21
CA THR A 36 -1.10 -7.18 -4.62
C THR A 36 -0.34 -6.32 -3.61
N ALA A 37 -0.99 -5.36 -2.96
CA ALA A 37 -0.39 -4.56 -1.88
C ALA A 37 -0.05 -5.42 -0.65
N LEU A 38 -0.95 -6.32 -0.25
CA LEU A 38 -0.70 -7.26 0.85
C LEU A 38 0.47 -8.20 0.52
N ALA A 39 0.50 -8.78 -0.68
CA ALA A 39 1.60 -9.62 -1.13
C ALA A 39 2.93 -8.84 -1.18
N ALA A 40 2.92 -7.61 -1.70
CA ALA A 40 4.09 -6.74 -1.77
C ALA A 40 4.61 -6.38 -0.38
N PHE A 41 3.72 -6.11 0.58
CA PHE A 41 4.06 -5.83 1.97
C PHE A 41 4.76 -7.02 2.63
N VAL A 42 4.22 -8.23 2.49
CA VAL A 42 4.83 -9.45 3.05
C VAL A 42 6.20 -9.69 2.41
N ILE A 43 6.31 -9.65 1.08
CA ILE A 43 7.58 -9.87 0.38
C ILE A 43 8.63 -8.82 0.76
N ALA A 44 8.26 -7.54 0.84
CA ALA A 44 9.18 -6.50 1.26
C ALA A 44 9.66 -6.69 2.70
N THR A 45 8.75 -7.07 3.61
CA THR A 45 9.10 -7.37 5.00
C THR A 45 10.16 -8.47 5.05
N ILE A 46 9.94 -9.57 4.33
CA ILE A 46 10.90 -10.68 4.22
C ILE A 46 12.24 -10.19 3.69
N GLN A 47 12.27 -9.34 2.66
CA GLN A 47 13.51 -8.80 2.11
C GLN A 47 14.25 -7.83 3.06
N ILE A 48 13.52 -7.05 3.84
CA ILE A 48 14.08 -6.10 4.80
C ILE A 48 14.73 -6.83 5.97
N VAL A 49 14.09 -7.87 6.51
CA VAL A 49 14.64 -8.64 7.64
C VAL A 49 15.67 -9.67 7.19
N GLY A 50 15.47 -10.26 6.01
CA GLY A 50 16.28 -11.37 5.49
C GLY A 50 17.67 -10.95 4.97
N PRO A 51 18.48 -11.92 4.54
CA PRO A 51 19.81 -11.66 3.99
C PRO A 51 19.74 -10.90 2.65
N LYS A 52 20.65 -9.95 2.46
CA LYS A 52 20.69 -9.06 1.29
C LYS A 52 21.70 -9.57 0.26
N GLY A 53 21.44 -9.32 -1.02
CA GLY A 53 22.35 -9.67 -2.11
C GLY A 53 22.36 -11.15 -2.53
N THR A 54 21.59 -12.01 -1.87
CA THR A 54 21.43 -13.44 -2.19
C THR A 54 20.58 -13.66 -3.45
N GLY A 55 20.60 -14.88 -4.01
CA GLY A 55 19.69 -15.26 -5.10
C GLY A 55 18.22 -15.08 -4.72
N LEU A 56 17.85 -15.48 -3.49
CA LEU A 56 16.50 -15.28 -2.95
C LEU A 56 16.10 -13.81 -2.90
N HIS A 57 16.99 -12.92 -2.42
CA HIS A 57 16.76 -11.48 -2.42
C HIS A 57 16.46 -10.95 -3.82
N ARG A 58 17.17 -11.44 -4.85
CA ARG A 58 16.94 -11.00 -6.24
C ARG A 58 15.61 -11.51 -6.80
N THR A 59 15.26 -12.77 -6.56
CA THR A 59 13.99 -13.36 -7.01
C THR A 59 12.81 -12.64 -6.37
N LEU A 60 12.84 -12.48 -5.04
CA LEU A 60 11.81 -11.74 -4.31
C LEU A 60 11.77 -10.27 -4.73
N GLY A 61 12.92 -9.67 -5.02
CA GLY A 61 13.04 -8.31 -5.54
C GLY A 61 12.28 -8.11 -6.85
N TRP A 62 12.42 -9.03 -7.81
CA TRP A 62 11.68 -8.96 -9.07
C TRP A 62 10.18 -9.19 -8.89
N MET A 63 9.78 -10.16 -8.05
CA MET A 63 8.37 -10.36 -7.71
C MET A 63 7.78 -9.09 -7.08
N TRP A 64 8.50 -8.47 -6.16
CA TRP A 64 8.09 -7.24 -5.50
C TRP A 64 7.94 -6.07 -6.49
N VAL A 65 8.87 -5.91 -7.44
CA VAL A 65 8.77 -4.88 -8.49
C VAL A 65 7.50 -5.05 -9.31
N ILE A 66 7.18 -6.27 -9.76
CA ILE A 66 5.95 -6.55 -10.52
C ILE A 66 4.72 -6.21 -9.69
N LEU A 67 4.67 -6.67 -8.43
CA LEU A 67 3.55 -6.37 -7.53
C LEU A 67 3.38 -4.86 -7.32
N MET A 68 4.47 -4.12 -7.09
CA MET A 68 4.42 -2.68 -6.87
C MET A 68 4.00 -1.91 -8.12
N PHE A 69 4.37 -2.35 -9.32
CA PHE A 69 3.82 -1.80 -10.56
C PHE A 69 2.32 -2.04 -10.66
N THR A 70 1.83 -3.21 -10.28
CA THR A 70 0.39 -3.50 -10.24
C THR A 70 -0.33 -2.67 -9.18
N VAL A 71 0.23 -2.51 -7.99
CA VAL A 71 -0.32 -1.67 -6.90
C VAL A 71 -0.43 -0.23 -7.37
N ALA A 72 0.66 0.35 -7.87
CA ALA A 72 0.67 1.75 -8.32
C ALA A 72 -0.22 1.95 -9.56
N GLY A 73 -0.15 1.04 -10.53
CA GLY A 73 -0.97 1.11 -11.75
C GLY A 73 -2.47 1.00 -11.46
N SER A 74 -2.89 -0.02 -10.69
CA SER A 74 -4.30 -0.19 -10.31
C SER A 74 -4.83 0.99 -9.48
N SER A 75 -4.00 1.58 -8.62
CA SER A 75 -4.41 2.74 -7.82
C SER A 75 -4.79 3.96 -8.65
N LEU A 76 -4.24 4.11 -9.87
CA LEU A 76 -4.60 5.18 -10.79
C LEU A 76 -6.03 5.10 -11.32
N PHE A 77 -6.73 3.98 -11.07
CA PHE A 77 -8.12 3.78 -11.45
C PHE A 77 -9.09 3.84 -10.24
N ILE A 78 -8.59 4.15 -9.03
CA ILE A 78 -9.37 4.19 -7.79
C ILE A 78 -9.68 5.65 -7.42
N HIS A 79 -10.83 6.16 -7.88
CA HIS A 79 -11.21 7.58 -7.76
C HIS A 79 -12.19 7.89 -6.61
N LEU A 80 -12.19 7.09 -5.55
CA LEU A 80 -13.21 7.19 -4.48
C LEU A 80 -13.15 8.50 -3.66
N ILE A 81 -12.01 9.19 -3.65
CA ILE A 81 -11.80 10.39 -2.81
C ILE A 81 -12.20 11.68 -3.53
N ASN A 82 -12.03 11.73 -4.86
CA ASN A 82 -12.29 12.94 -5.65
C ASN A 82 -13.06 12.60 -6.93
N PRO A 83 -14.21 11.90 -6.85
CA PRO A 83 -14.89 11.34 -8.03
C PRO A 83 -15.36 12.40 -9.04
N HIS A 84 -15.58 13.65 -8.61
CA HIS A 84 -16.05 14.74 -9.46
C HIS A 84 -14.97 15.79 -9.79
N GLY A 85 -13.74 15.60 -9.32
CA GLY A 85 -12.63 16.50 -9.63
C GLY A 85 -11.96 16.16 -10.97
N PHE A 86 -10.96 16.97 -11.34
CA PHE A 86 -10.22 16.81 -12.59
C PHE A 86 -9.62 15.39 -12.73
N GLY A 87 -10.16 14.60 -13.66
CA GLY A 87 -9.75 13.22 -13.93
C GLY A 87 -9.99 12.23 -12.78
N GLY A 88 -10.72 12.61 -11.73
CA GLY A 88 -10.92 11.75 -10.54
C GLY A 88 -9.73 11.69 -9.57
N PHE A 89 -8.61 12.32 -9.92
CA PHE A 89 -7.35 12.21 -9.17
C PHE A 89 -7.42 12.94 -7.82
N SER A 90 -6.81 12.33 -6.81
CA SER A 90 -6.66 12.91 -5.47
C SER A 90 -5.19 12.92 -5.06
N PHE A 91 -4.85 13.63 -3.99
CA PHE A 91 -3.46 13.78 -3.51
C PHE A 91 -2.75 12.42 -3.29
N ILE A 92 -3.49 11.35 -2.96
CA ILE A 92 -2.91 10.02 -2.77
C ILE A 92 -2.36 9.43 -4.08
N HIS A 93 -2.84 9.85 -5.25
CA HIS A 93 -2.36 9.38 -6.55
C HIS A 93 -0.94 9.87 -6.85
N ILE A 94 -0.48 10.91 -6.16
CA ILE A 94 0.91 11.37 -6.24
C ILE A 94 1.84 10.25 -5.77
N LEU A 95 1.47 9.48 -4.73
CA LEU A 95 2.25 8.33 -4.27
C LEU A 95 2.39 7.26 -5.36
N SER A 96 1.35 7.05 -6.15
CA SER A 96 1.34 6.12 -7.28
C SER A 96 2.32 6.57 -8.36
N GLY A 97 2.24 7.84 -8.78
CA GLY A 97 3.17 8.40 -9.76
C GLY A 97 4.63 8.33 -9.29
N LEU A 98 4.90 8.72 -8.04
CA LEU A 98 6.23 8.61 -7.43
C LEU A 98 6.72 7.16 -7.39
N THR A 99 5.84 6.20 -7.09
CA THR A 99 6.17 4.78 -7.07
C THR A 99 6.56 4.29 -8.46
N LEU A 100 5.80 4.63 -9.50
CA LEU A 100 6.07 4.23 -10.88
C LEU A 100 7.41 4.77 -11.39
N VAL A 101 7.83 5.96 -10.95
CA VAL A 101 9.14 6.54 -11.28
C VAL A 101 10.27 5.93 -10.42
N ALA A 102 10.02 5.71 -9.14
CA ALA A 102 11.03 5.23 -8.21
C ALA A 102 11.41 3.76 -8.44
N LEU A 103 10.48 2.90 -8.86
CA LEU A 103 10.74 1.50 -9.15
C LEU A 103 11.87 1.27 -10.19
N PRO A 104 11.83 1.85 -11.41
CA PRO A 104 12.92 1.68 -12.37
C PRO A 104 14.22 2.29 -11.87
N LEU A 105 14.18 3.41 -11.13
CA LEU A 105 15.38 4.02 -10.52
C LEU A 105 16.01 3.10 -9.45
N MET A 106 15.18 2.45 -8.63
CA MET A 106 15.62 1.47 -7.63
C MET A 106 16.31 0.27 -8.28
N VAL A 107 15.74 -0.25 -9.37
CA VAL A 107 16.31 -1.37 -10.14
C VAL A 107 17.59 -0.94 -10.85
N TYR A 108 17.62 0.26 -11.42
CA TYR A 108 18.81 0.82 -12.06
C TYR A 108 19.98 0.95 -11.07
N ALA A 109 19.73 1.51 -9.87
CA ALA A 109 20.73 1.59 -8.81
C ALA A 109 21.27 0.20 -8.41
N ALA A 110 20.39 -0.81 -8.31
CA ALA A 110 20.81 -2.19 -8.03
C ALA A 110 21.73 -2.75 -9.12
N ARG A 111 21.40 -2.52 -10.41
CA ARG A 111 22.21 -2.97 -11.55
C ARG A 111 23.57 -2.29 -11.65
N ARG A 112 23.67 -1.05 -11.15
CA ARG A 112 24.93 -0.30 -11.06
C ARG A 112 25.72 -0.62 -9.78
N HIS A 113 25.25 -1.58 -8.97
CA HIS A 113 25.82 -1.90 -7.66
C HIS A 113 25.86 -0.69 -6.70
N ASP A 114 25.02 0.32 -6.92
CA ASP A 114 24.81 1.42 -5.98
C ASP A 114 23.81 0.98 -4.90
N VAL A 115 24.35 0.23 -3.92
CA VAL A 115 23.58 -0.33 -2.80
C VAL A 115 22.96 0.76 -1.93
N LYS A 116 23.64 1.91 -1.77
CA LYS A 116 23.15 3.01 -0.94
C LYS A 116 21.86 3.59 -1.53
N THR A 117 21.87 3.89 -2.82
CA THR A 117 20.69 4.43 -3.52
C THR A 117 19.59 3.38 -3.63
N HIS A 118 19.92 2.14 -4.00
CA HIS A 118 18.95 1.04 -4.05
C HIS A 118 18.22 0.88 -2.72
N ARG A 119 18.96 0.79 -1.61
CA ARG A 119 18.41 0.64 -0.25
C ARG A 119 17.54 1.82 0.13
N LYS A 120 17.98 3.05 -0.15
CA LYS A 120 17.21 4.26 0.16
C LYS A 120 15.87 4.25 -0.55
N ILE A 121 15.85 3.99 -1.86
CA ILE A 121 14.61 3.98 -2.65
C ILE A 121 13.71 2.82 -2.21
N ALA A 122 14.25 1.61 -2.04
CA ALA A 122 13.49 0.44 -1.58
C ALA A 122 12.82 0.68 -0.22
N THR A 123 13.55 1.26 0.73
CA THR A 123 13.03 1.58 2.07
C THR A 123 11.94 2.66 1.98
N ASN A 124 12.17 3.72 1.20
CA ASN A 124 11.18 4.79 1.03
C ASN A 124 9.89 4.28 0.38
N LEU A 125 9.97 3.36 -0.58
CA LEU A 125 8.79 2.75 -1.19
C LEU A 125 8.05 1.84 -0.21
N TYR A 126 8.77 1.04 0.57
CA TYR A 126 8.13 0.23 1.61
C TYR A 126 7.42 1.08 2.67
N VAL A 127 8.09 2.11 3.20
CA VAL A 127 7.50 2.98 4.23
C VAL A 127 6.38 3.85 3.66
N GLY A 128 6.62 4.54 2.55
CA GLY A 128 5.67 5.49 1.98
C GLY A 128 4.50 4.81 1.26
N ALA A 129 4.80 3.94 0.30
CA ALA A 129 3.80 3.38 -0.61
C ALA A 129 3.10 2.13 -0.07
N LEU A 130 3.62 1.48 0.98
CA LEU A 130 2.95 0.34 1.63
C LEU A 130 2.50 0.66 3.05
N ILE A 131 3.40 1.08 3.96
CA ILE A 131 3.00 1.31 5.37
C ILE A 131 2.10 2.54 5.49
N ILE A 132 2.57 3.72 5.07
CA ILE A 132 1.81 4.98 5.23
C ILE A 132 0.52 4.92 4.39
N ALA A 133 0.61 4.48 3.13
CA ALA A 133 -0.57 4.25 2.30
C ALA A 133 -1.55 3.25 2.92
N GLY A 134 -1.05 2.15 3.49
CA GLY A 134 -1.84 1.18 4.24
C GLY A 134 -2.56 1.79 5.42
N VAL A 135 -1.90 2.60 6.25
CA VAL A 135 -2.54 3.31 7.36
C VAL A 135 -3.67 4.23 6.87
N PHE A 136 -3.49 4.93 5.74
CA PHE A 136 -4.56 5.76 5.17
C PHE A 136 -5.81 4.97 4.79
N THR A 137 -5.70 3.66 4.51
CA THR A 137 -6.88 2.82 4.22
C THR A 137 -7.77 2.59 5.45
N PHE A 138 -7.26 2.83 6.66
CA PHE A 138 -8.00 2.77 7.92
C PHE A 138 -8.59 4.12 8.34
N MET A 139 -8.64 5.13 7.46
CA MET A 139 -9.45 6.33 7.74
C MET A 139 -10.95 6.00 7.66
N PRO A 140 -11.81 6.63 8.50
CA PRO A 140 -13.25 6.42 8.46
C PRO A 140 -13.84 6.54 7.05
N GLY A 141 -14.74 5.60 6.71
CA GLY A 141 -15.39 5.54 5.38
C GLY A 141 -14.59 4.80 4.31
N ARG A 142 -13.43 4.22 4.62
CA ARG A 142 -12.66 3.37 3.69
C ARG A 142 -12.83 1.89 3.96
N LEU A 143 -12.45 1.07 2.98
CA LEU A 143 -12.62 -0.39 3.02
C LEU A 143 -12.01 -1.03 4.28
N MET A 144 -10.75 -0.74 4.62
CA MET A 144 -10.12 -1.35 5.80
C MET A 144 -10.73 -0.83 7.12
N TRP A 145 -11.26 0.40 7.15
CA TRP A 145 -12.06 0.84 8.30
C TRP A 145 -13.34 0.00 8.44
N GLN A 146 -14.12 -0.12 7.36
CA GLN A 146 -15.38 -0.89 7.36
C GLN A 146 -15.15 -2.38 7.68
N MET A 147 -14.01 -2.94 7.26
CA MET A 147 -13.69 -4.33 7.54
C MET A 147 -13.42 -4.60 9.02
N PHE A 148 -12.90 -3.65 9.79
CA PHE A 148 -12.43 -3.87 11.17
C PHE A 148 -13.21 -3.11 12.24
N PHE A 149 -13.85 -2.00 11.88
CA PHE A 149 -14.45 -1.03 12.80
C PHE A 149 -15.87 -0.59 12.41
N GLY A 150 -16.38 -1.09 11.27
CA GLY A 150 -17.63 -0.63 10.66
C GLY A 150 -18.88 -1.29 11.19
#